data_AF-T0YRM6-F1
#
_entry.id   AF-T0YRM6-F1
#
_cell.length_a   1.000
_cell.length_b   1.000
_cell.length_c   1.000
_cell.angle_alpha   90.00
_cell.angle_beta   90.00
_cell.angle_gamma   90.00
#
_symmetry.space_group_name_H-M   'P 1'
#
loop_
_entity.id
_entity.type
_entity.pdbx_description
1 polymer ?
#
loop_
_entity_poly.entity_id
_entity_poly.type
_entity_poly.pdbx_seq_one_letter_code
_entity_poly.pdbx_strand_id
1 'polypeptide(L)'
;MAIGGADMPVVVSMLNSYSGWAAAATGFMLSNDLLIVTGALVGSSGAILSYIMCRAMNRSFLSVILGGFGTGGTTSSAAEGPQGEVVAVSAEETAHLLADAQGVIIVPGYGMAVAQAQGAISEITRRLRAEGGDGT
;
A
#
# COMPACT_ATOMS: atom_id res chain seq x y z
N MET A 1 17.48 7.32 -12.60
CA MET A 1 16.98 6.94 -11.27
C MET A 1 16.38 5.56 -11.37
N ALA A 2 16.94 4.58 -10.66
CA ALA A 2 16.64 3.15 -10.82
C ALA A 2 15.49 2.66 -9.91
N ILE A 3 14.57 3.54 -9.52
CA ILE A 3 13.45 3.21 -8.64
C ILE A 3 12.15 3.28 -9.45
N GLY A 4 11.37 2.21 -9.45
CA GLY A 4 10.08 2.17 -10.12
C GLY A 4 9.06 3.06 -9.43
N GLY A 5 8.13 3.67 -10.20
CA GLY A 5 7.07 4.53 -9.66
C GLY A 5 6.21 3.83 -8.59
N ALA A 6 6.06 2.51 -8.67
CA ALA A 6 5.35 1.69 -7.70
C ALA A 6 6.08 1.55 -6.35
N ASP A 7 7.40 1.74 -6.29
CA ASP A 7 8.20 1.66 -5.07
C ASP A 7 8.35 3.01 -4.35
N MET A 8 7.87 4.10 -4.97
CA MET A 8 7.99 5.46 -4.45
C MET A 8 7.47 5.62 -3.02
N PRO A 9 6.34 5.01 -2.59
CA PRO A 9 5.88 5.12 -1.20
C PRO A 9 6.91 4.62 -0.19
N VAL A 10 7.66 3.56 -0.52
CA VAL A 10 8.69 3.00 0.37
C VAL A 10 9.86 3.98 0.51
N VAL A 11 10.28 4.61 -0.60
CA VAL A 11 11.35 5.63 -0.60
C VAL A 11 10.97 6.81 0.27
N VAL A 12 9.73 7.30 0.16
CA VAL A 12 9.23 8.41 0.98
C VAL A 12 9.33 8.06 2.48
N SER A 13 8.90 6.86 2.87
CA SER A 13 9.03 6.41 4.26
C SER A 13 10.48 6.31 4.73
N MET A 14 11.40 5.86 3.87
CA MET A 14 12.82 5.78 4.23
C MET A 14 13.44 7.16 4.40
N LEU A 15 13.11 8.11 3.52
CA LEU A 15 13.57 9.50 3.66
C LEU A 15 13.04 10.13 4.95
N ASN A 16 11.80 9.82 5.34
CA ASN A 16 11.27 10.23 6.65
C ASN A 16 12.08 9.66 7.82
N SER A 17 12.51 8.39 7.76
CA SER A 17 13.42 7.81 8.75
C SER A 17 14.75 8.56 8.81
N TYR A 18 15.35 8.87 7.65
CA TYR A 18 16.62 9.60 7.58
C TYR A 18 16.51 11.02 8.13
N SER A 19 15.41 11.72 7.92
CA SER A 19 15.15 13.01 8.56
C SER A 19 15.15 12.89 10.10
N GLY A 20 14.58 11.82 10.66
CA GLY A 20 14.62 11.54 12.10
C GLY A 20 16.04 11.29 12.63
N TRP A 21 16.82 10.44 11.96
CA TRP A 21 18.21 10.20 12.36
C TRP A 21 19.11 11.44 12.24
N ALA A 22 18.89 12.27 11.21
CA ALA A 22 19.58 13.54 11.07
C ALA A 22 19.23 14.53 12.20
N ALA A 23 17.95 14.57 12.61
CA ALA A 23 17.51 15.36 13.76
C ALA A 23 18.15 14.86 15.07
N ALA A 24 18.24 13.54 15.28
CA ALA A 24 18.91 12.97 16.46
C ALA A 24 20.41 13.29 16.50
N ALA A 25 21.10 13.18 15.36
CA ALA A 25 22.51 13.57 15.23
C ALA A 25 22.73 15.06 15.54
N THR A 26 21.83 15.91 15.06
CA THR A 26 21.83 17.35 15.39
C THR A 26 21.58 17.58 16.88
N GLY A 27 20.70 16.79 17.49
CA GLY A 27 20.46 16.79 18.93
C GLY A 27 21.73 16.47 19.73
N PHE A 28 22.52 15.48 19.30
CA PHE A 28 23.82 15.19 19.93
C PHE A 28 24.82 16.35 19.75
N MET A 29 24.91 16.94 18.55
CA MET A 29 25.78 18.10 18.30
C MET A 29 25.44 19.32 19.16
N LEU A 30 24.15 19.54 19.42
CA LEU A 30 23.66 20.66 20.22
C LEU A 30 23.49 20.32 21.71
N SER A 31 23.79 19.08 22.12
CA SER A 31 23.48 18.58 23.47
C SER A 31 22.02 18.82 23.88
N ASN A 32 21.09 18.57 22.95
CA ASN A 32 19.65 18.79 23.13
C ASN A 32 18.91 17.44 23.18
N ASP A 33 18.53 17.03 24.39
CA ASP A 33 17.85 15.75 24.65
C ASP A 33 16.50 15.63 23.93
N LEU A 34 15.76 16.73 23.76
CA LEU A 34 14.48 16.71 23.05
C LEU A 34 14.67 16.34 21.59
N LEU A 35 15.66 16.93 20.92
CA LEU A 35 15.98 16.59 19.52
C LEU A 35 16.51 15.16 19.38
N ILE A 36 17.30 14.68 20.35
CA ILE A 36 17.79 13.29 20.36
C ILE A 36 16.60 12.33 20.45
N VAL A 37 15.72 12.52 21.44
CA VAL A 37 14.58 11.62 21.69
C VAL A 37 13.57 11.67 20.54
N THR A 38 13.18 12.87 20.11
CA THR A 38 12.20 13.01 19.01
C THR A 38 12.77 12.53 17.68
N GLY A 39 14.04 12.83 17.37
CA GLY A 39 14.70 12.34 16.17
C GLY A 39 14.81 10.81 16.13
N ALA A 40 15.20 10.18 17.24
CA ALA A 40 15.28 8.72 17.34
C ALA A 40 13.90 8.05 17.22
N LEU A 41 12.85 8.67 17.77
CA LEU A 41 11.47 8.19 17.66
C LEU A 41 10.98 8.22 16.20
N VAL A 42 11.17 9.35 15.50
CA VAL A 42 10.80 9.50 14.08
C VAL A 42 11.62 8.55 13.21
N GLY A 43 12.93 8.46 13.47
CA GLY A 43 13.88 7.63 12.74
C GLY A 43 13.52 6.14 12.81
N SER A 44 13.32 5.63 14.03
CA SER A 44 12.92 4.23 14.26
C SER A 44 11.54 3.90 13.68
N SER A 45 10.56 4.79 13.85
CA SER A 45 9.21 4.62 13.27
C SER A 45 9.24 4.52 11.74
N GLY A 46 9.96 5.43 11.07
CA GLY A 46 10.09 5.41 9.61
C GLY A 46 10.80 4.14 9.11
N ALA A 47 11.81 3.65 9.83
CA ALA A 47 12.52 2.42 9.47
C ALA A 47 11.61 1.18 9.57
N ILE A 48 10.82 1.08 10.65
CA ILE A 48 9.86 -0.01 10.84
C ILE A 48 8.78 0.05 9.75
N LEU A 49 8.24 1.24 9.47
CA LEU A 49 7.24 1.42 8.41
C LEU A 49 7.77 0.99 7.04
N SER A 50 8.98 1.42 6.67
CA SER A 50 9.61 1.01 5.42
C SER A 50 9.81 -0.51 5.34
N TYR A 51 10.21 -1.15 6.43
CA TYR A 51 10.38 -2.60 6.48
C TYR A 51 9.05 -3.36 6.24
N ILE A 52 7.97 -2.96 6.92
CA ILE A 52 6.67 -3.63 6.74
C ILE A 52 6.11 -3.39 5.33
N MET A 53 6.35 -2.23 4.73
CA MET A 53 5.94 -1.94 3.34
C MET A 53 6.70 -2.82 2.34
N CYS A 54 8.02 -2.94 2.48
CA CYS A 54 8.83 -3.84 1.64
C CYS A 54 8.32 -5.30 1.74
N ARG A 55 8.06 -5.78 2.96
CA ARG A 55 7.54 -7.13 3.19
C ARG A 55 6.17 -7.34 2.57
N ALA A 56 5.26 -6.36 2.70
CA ALA A 56 3.92 -6.42 2.08
C ALA A 56 3.99 -6.46 0.55
N MET A 57 5.00 -5.84 -0.05
CA MET A 57 5.25 -5.86 -1.50
C MET A 57 6.07 -7.07 -1.97
N ASN A 58 6.41 -8.02 -1.07
CA ASN A 58 7.31 -9.14 -1.33
C ASN A 58 8.65 -8.72 -1.98
N ARG A 59 9.16 -7.55 -1.61
CA ARG A 59 10.45 -7.01 -2.09
C ARG A 59 11.42 -6.87 -0.93
N SER A 60 12.69 -7.15 -1.18
CA SER A 60 13.72 -6.97 -0.15
C SER A 60 13.99 -5.49 0.11
N PHE A 61 14.14 -5.12 1.38
CA PHE A 61 14.44 -3.73 1.80
C PHE A 61 15.71 -3.19 1.14
N LEU A 62 16.74 -4.04 0.98
CA LEU A 62 17.98 -3.70 0.28
C LEU A 62 17.77 -3.48 -1.22
N SER A 63 16.90 -4.24 -1.87
CA SER A 63 16.57 -4.06 -3.29
C SER A 63 15.95 -2.70 -3.57
N VAL A 64 15.13 -2.16 -2.66
CA VAL A 64 14.51 -0.84 -2.81
C VAL A 64 15.53 0.29 -2.62
N ILE A 65 16.45 0.17 -1.64
CA ILE A 65 17.50 1.17 -1.38
C ILE A 65 18.53 1.22 -2.50
N LEU A 66 18.94 0.07 -3.03
CA LEU A 66 20.01 -0.04 -4.02
C LEU A 66 19.51 0.09 -5.47
N GLY A 67 18.23 0.36 -5.69
CA GLY A 67 17.65 0.50 -7.03
C GLY A 67 17.73 -0.78 -7.86
N GLY A 68 17.51 -1.93 -7.21
CA GLY A 68 17.65 -3.24 -7.82
C GLY A 68 16.50 -3.54 -8.77
N PHE A 69 16.77 -3.47 -10.08
CA PHE A 69 16.08 -4.31 -11.06
C PHE A 69 16.32 -5.78 -10.69
N GLY A 70 15.29 -6.47 -10.23
CA GLY A 70 15.36 -7.91 -9.99
C GLY A 70 14.82 -8.29 -8.63
N THR A 71 13.68 -8.96 -8.65
CA THR A 71 13.10 -9.70 -7.53
C THR A 71 14.15 -10.64 -6.94
N GLY A 72 14.67 -10.29 -5.76
CA GLY A 72 15.44 -11.22 -4.93
C GLY A 72 14.51 -12.34 -4.48
N GLY A 73 14.56 -13.45 -5.21
CA GLY A 73 13.73 -14.64 -4.99
C GLY A 73 12.59 -14.75 -6.00
N THR A 74 12.87 -15.33 -7.17
CA THR A 74 12.36 -16.64 -7.64
C THR A 74 12.94 -16.82 -9.04
N THR A 75 13.56 -17.96 -9.30
CA THR A 75 13.78 -18.47 -10.65
C THR A 75 12.48 -18.26 -11.41
N SER A 76 12.48 -17.46 -12.47
CA SER A 76 11.31 -17.28 -13.32
C SER A 76 10.96 -18.62 -13.94
N SER A 77 10.15 -19.43 -13.24
CA SER A 77 9.26 -20.38 -13.87
C SER A 77 8.57 -19.60 -14.97
N ALA A 78 8.73 -20.05 -16.22
CA ALA A 78 8.11 -19.43 -17.38
C ALA A 78 6.69 -19.05 -16.98
N ALA A 79 6.40 -17.74 -16.95
CA ALA A 79 5.08 -17.27 -16.63
C ALA A 79 4.15 -17.95 -17.64
N GLU A 80 3.34 -18.91 -17.17
CA GLU A 80 2.26 -19.43 -17.99
C GLU A 80 1.49 -18.21 -18.46
N GLY A 81 1.30 -18.11 -19.78
CA GLY A 81 0.57 -17.00 -20.38
C GLY A 81 -0.81 -16.85 -19.72
N PRO A 82 -1.51 -15.73 -19.97
CA PRO A 82 -2.81 -15.47 -19.38
C PRO A 82 -3.70 -16.74 -19.42
N GLN A 83 -4.02 -17.28 -18.26
CA GLN A 83 -4.88 -18.46 -18.16
C GLN A 83 -6.33 -17.99 -17.99
N GLY A 84 -7.19 -18.43 -18.89
CA GLY A 84 -8.63 -18.13 -18.87
C GLY A 84 -9.06 -17.05 -19.87
N GLU A 85 -10.37 -17.00 -20.09
CA GLU A 85 -11.04 -16.01 -20.95
C GLU A 85 -11.59 -14.87 -20.08
N VAL A 86 -11.43 -13.62 -20.53
CA VAL A 86 -12.00 -12.46 -19.85
C VAL A 86 -13.50 -12.38 -20.15
N VAL A 87 -14.33 -12.56 -19.14
CA VAL A 87 -15.78 -12.37 -19.26
C VAL A 87 -16.13 -10.92 -18.95
N ALA A 88 -16.62 -10.20 -19.95
CA ALA A 88 -17.12 -8.84 -19.77
C ALA A 88 -18.51 -8.86 -19.10
N VAL A 89 -18.73 -7.95 -18.16
CA VAL A 89 -20.01 -7.77 -17.46
C VAL A 89 -20.44 -6.32 -17.57
N SER A 90 -21.75 -6.07 -17.74
CA SER A 90 -22.30 -4.72 -17.77
C SER A 90 -22.52 -4.16 -16.35
N ALA A 91 -22.66 -2.84 -16.24
CA ALA A 91 -22.97 -2.21 -14.95
C ALA A 91 -24.34 -2.65 -14.39
N GLU A 92 -25.32 -2.85 -15.27
CA GLU A 92 -26.67 -3.30 -14.89
C GLU A 92 -26.65 -4.74 -14.39
N GLU A 93 -25.95 -5.63 -15.09
CA GLU A 93 -25.75 -7.02 -14.67
C GLU A 93 -24.98 -7.09 -13.34
N THR A 94 -23.97 -6.24 -13.15
CA THR A 94 -23.25 -6.13 -11.87
C THR A 94 -24.18 -5.71 -10.72
N ALA A 95 -25.12 -4.79 -10.98
CA ALA A 95 -26.08 -4.37 -9.96
C ALA A 95 -27.02 -5.50 -9.55
N HIS A 96 -27.49 -6.32 -10.51
CA HIS A 96 -28.27 -7.52 -10.22
C HIS A 96 -27.48 -8.54 -9.41
N LEU A 97 -26.23 -8.81 -9.80
CA LEU A 97 -25.35 -9.72 -9.05
C LEU A 97 -25.12 -9.26 -7.61
N LEU A 98 -25.00 -7.95 -7.37
CA LEU A 98 -24.85 -7.39 -6.02
C LEU A 98 -26.14 -7.47 -5.20
N ALA A 99 -27.32 -7.33 -5.82
CA ALA A 99 -28.61 -7.44 -5.14
C ALA A 99 -28.94 -8.88 -4.73
N ASP A 100 -28.56 -9.86 -5.54
CA ASP A 100 -28.77 -11.28 -5.25
C ASP A 100 -27.69 -11.90 -4.34
N ALA A 101 -26.58 -11.18 -4.12
CA ALA A 101 -25.46 -11.67 -3.33
C ALA A 101 -25.81 -11.79 -1.83
N GLN A 102 -25.49 -12.94 -1.23
CA GLN A 102 -25.62 -13.14 0.22
C GLN A 102 -24.47 -12.48 1.02
N GLY A 103 -23.38 -12.11 0.34
CA GLY A 103 -22.22 -11.48 0.96
C GLY A 103 -21.33 -10.85 -0.10
N VAL A 104 -20.85 -9.64 0.19
CA VAL A 104 -20.03 -8.85 -0.74
C VAL A 104 -18.77 -8.39 -0.04
N ILE A 105 -17.61 -8.66 -0.65
CA ILE A 105 -16.32 -8.13 -0.22
C ILE A 105 -15.85 -7.13 -1.27
N ILE A 106 -15.65 -5.88 -0.85
CA ILE A 106 -15.12 -4.81 -1.71
C ILE A 106 -13.61 -4.71 -1.47
N VAL A 107 -12.82 -4.90 -2.51
CA VAL A 107 -11.35 -4.76 -2.47
C VAL A 107 -10.96 -3.42 -3.11
N PRO A 108 -10.74 -2.35 -2.32
CA PRO A 108 -10.36 -1.05 -2.87
C PRO A 108 -8.92 -1.09 -3.39
N GLY A 109 -8.66 -0.31 -4.44
CA GLY A 109 -7.32 -0.15 -5.02
C GLY A 109 -7.03 1.30 -5.41
N TYR A 110 -5.80 1.56 -5.85
CA TYR A 110 -5.36 2.90 -6.25
C TYR A 110 -6.25 3.52 -7.35
N GLY A 111 -6.76 2.70 -8.29
CA GLY A 111 -7.68 3.15 -9.34
C GLY A 111 -8.97 3.78 -8.81
N MET A 112 -9.49 3.28 -7.68
CA MET A 112 -10.67 3.87 -7.02
C MET A 112 -10.37 5.29 -6.53
N ALA A 113 -9.20 5.50 -5.93
CA ALA A 113 -8.77 6.81 -5.44
C ALA A 113 -8.50 7.78 -6.60
N VAL A 114 -7.84 7.34 -7.68
CA VAL A 114 -7.60 8.19 -8.85
C VAL A 114 -8.90 8.61 -9.52
N ALA A 115 -9.88 7.71 -9.61
CA ALA A 115 -11.20 8.00 -10.16
C ALA A 115 -12.12 8.78 -9.20
N GLN A 116 -11.69 9.04 -7.96
CA GLN A 116 -12.48 9.68 -6.91
C GLN A 116 -13.80 8.94 -6.61
N ALA A 117 -13.79 7.61 -6.73
CA ALA A 117 -14.99 6.78 -6.63
C ALA A 117 -15.37 6.41 -5.19
N GLN A 118 -14.58 6.78 -4.17
CA GLN A 118 -14.83 6.42 -2.77
C GLN A 118 -16.22 6.84 -2.26
N GLY A 119 -16.76 7.96 -2.74
CA GLY A 119 -18.11 8.42 -2.38
C GLY A 119 -19.20 7.51 -2.95
N ALA A 120 -19.07 7.13 -4.23
CA ALA A 120 -20.00 6.23 -4.89
C ALA A 120 -19.98 4.83 -4.26
N ILE A 121 -18.79 4.29 -3.97
CA ILE A 121 -18.64 3.00 -3.29
C ILE A 121 -19.24 3.04 -1.87
N SER A 122 -19.06 4.13 -1.14
CA SER A 122 -19.67 4.32 0.19
C SER A 122 -21.20 4.26 0.11
N GLU A 123 -21.79 4.94 -0.87
CA GLU A 123 -23.24 4.94 -1.08
C GLU A 123 -23.76 3.54 -1.48
N ILE A 124 -23.07 2.83 -2.38
CA ILE A 124 -23.40 1.44 -2.73
C ILE A 124 -23.34 0.54 -1.50
N THR A 125 -22.26 0.64 -0.72
CA THR A 125 -22.07 -0.16 0.51
C THR A 125 -23.19 0.11 1.52
N ARG A 126 -23.61 1.38 1.65
CA ARG A 126 -24.71 1.77 2.53
C ARG A 126 -26.04 1.14 2.09
N ARG A 127 -26.34 1.13 0.79
CA ARG A 127 -27.57 0.51 0.26
C ARG A 127 -27.59 -1.00 0.48
N LEU A 128 -26.49 -1.69 0.15
CA LEU A 128 -26.37 -3.13 0.34
C LEU A 128 -26.54 -3.53 1.82
N ARG A 129 -25.97 -2.76 2.76
CA ARG A 129 -26.17 -3.02 4.20
C ARG A 129 -27.60 -2.76 4.67
N ALA A 130 -28.26 -1.75 4.12
CA ALA A 130 -29.65 -1.45 4.46
C ALA A 130 -30.62 -2.55 4.01
N GLU A 131 -30.32 -3.19 2.88
CA GLU A 131 -31.12 -4.29 2.32
C GLU A 131 -30.82 -5.65 2.99
N GLY A 132 -29.56 -5.89 3.38
CA GLY A 132 -29.11 -7.14 4.00
C GLY A 132 -29.38 -7.28 5.51
N GLY A 133 -29.72 -6.19 6.20
CA GLY A 133 -29.84 -6.18 7.67
C GLY A 133 -28.47 -6.22 8.35
N ASP A 134 -28.27 -5.33 9.32
CA ASP A 134 -27.01 -5.10 10.03
C ASP A 134 -26.45 -6.41 10.62
N GLY A 135 -25.39 -7.00 10.02
CA GLY A 135 -24.85 -8.28 10.53
C GLY A 135 -23.92 -9.14 9.69
N THR A 136 -23.18 -8.62 8.71
CA THR A 136 -21.97 -9.29 8.16
C THR A 136 -20.82 -8.31 7.99
#